data_AF-A0A842VJ00-F1
#
_entry.id   AF-A0A842VJ00-F1
#
_cell.length_a   1.000
_cell.length_b   1.000
_cell.length_c   1.000
_cell.angle_alpha   90.00
_cell.angle_beta   90.00
_cell.angle_gamma   90.00
#
_symmetry.space_group_name_H-M   'P 1'
#
loop_
_entity.id
_entity.type
_entity.pdbx_description
1 polymer ?
#
loop_
_entity_poly.entity_id
_entity_poly.type
_entity_poly.pdbx_seq_one_letter_code
_entity_poly.pdbx_strand_id
1 'polypeptide(L)' 'MTKKNLPPPPNLPPDNIKITENYCLIHKGEIKGEIYECPSCKRKYCLECALKIKDEGKKCPKCQQIIFL' A
#
# COMPACT_ATOMS: atom_id res chain seq x y z
N MET A 1 29.83 -42.77 -2.93
CA MET A 1 28.53 -42.08 -3.02
C MET A 1 28.50 -41.00 -1.94
N THR A 2 28.75 -39.73 -2.30
CA THR A 2 28.91 -38.63 -1.34
C THR A 2 27.54 -38.08 -0.98
N LYS A 3 27.02 -38.44 0.21
CA LYS A 3 25.79 -37.87 0.76
C LYS A 3 26.07 -36.41 1.16
N LYS A 4 25.72 -35.47 0.29
CA LYS A 4 25.76 -34.03 0.60
C LYS A 4 24.66 -33.74 1.63
N ASN A 5 25.05 -33.55 2.88
CA ASN A 5 24.19 -32.99 3.93
C ASN A 5 23.89 -31.54 3.55
N LEU A 6 22.77 -31.32 2.88
CA LEU A 6 22.26 -29.98 2.62
C LEU A 6 21.83 -29.37 3.98
N PRO A 7 22.12 -28.09 4.24
CA PRO A 7 21.61 -27.42 5.43
C PRO A 7 20.07 -27.41 5.40
N PRO A 8 19.40 -27.43 6.56
CA PRO A 8 17.96 -27.30 6.61
C PRO A 8 17.53 -26.00 5.92
N PRO A 9 16.38 -25.99 5.22
CA PRO A 9 15.89 -24.77 4.60
C PRO A 9 15.69 -23.69 5.67
N PRO A 10 15.96 -22.41 5.36
CA PRO A 10 15.71 -21.32 6.28
C PRO A 10 14.23 -21.33 6.69
N ASN A 11 13.98 -21.29 8.00
CA ASN A 11 12.66 -21.13 8.58
C ASN A 11 12.14 -19.73 8.18
N LEU A 12 11.41 -19.66 7.08
CA LEU A 12 10.63 -18.47 6.73
C LEU A 12 9.46 -18.39 7.73
N PRO A 13 9.20 -17.22 8.35
CA PRO A 13 8.01 -17.06 9.18
C PRO A 13 6.76 -17.40 8.35
N PRO A 14 5.69 -17.90 8.98
CA PRO A 14 4.45 -18.20 8.27
C PRO A 14 4.00 -16.96 7.49
N ASP A 15 3.66 -17.17 6.23
CA ASP A 15 3.23 -16.19 5.20
C ASP A 15 2.03 -15.30 5.61
N ASN A 16 1.58 -15.39 6.85
CA ASN A 16 0.44 -14.67 7.39
C ASN A 16 0.84 -13.37 8.10
N ILE A 17 1.92 -12.74 7.65
CA ILE A 17 2.14 -11.33 7.94
C ILE A 17 1.25 -10.61 6.93
N LYS A 18 -0.04 -10.46 7.28
CA LYS A 18 -0.91 -9.45 6.67
C LYS A 18 -0.26 -8.10 6.95
N ILE A 19 0.71 -7.73 6.14
CA ILE A 19 1.23 -6.37 6.05
C ILE A 19 -0.03 -5.55 5.80
N THR A 20 -0.45 -4.80 6.79
CA THR A 20 -1.65 -3.99 6.76
C THR A 20 -1.45 -2.92 5.68
N GLU A 21 -1.75 -3.28 4.43
CA GLU A 21 -1.70 -2.42 3.23
C GLU A 21 -2.72 -1.28 3.30
N ASN A 22 -3.51 -1.20 4.38
CA ASN A 22 -4.54 -0.21 4.62
C ASN A 22 -3.94 1.02 5.32
N TYR A 23 -2.89 1.62 4.78
CA TYR A 23 -2.34 2.88 5.30
C TYR A 23 -2.49 4.02 4.29
N CYS A 24 -3.25 5.04 4.67
CA CYS A 24 -3.45 6.24 3.89
C CYS A 24 -2.39 7.29 4.24
N LEU A 25 -1.63 7.72 3.24
CA LEU A 25 -0.62 8.78 3.43
C LEU A 25 -1.22 10.18 3.53
N ILE A 26 -2.48 10.38 3.14
CA ILE A 26 -3.10 11.71 3.10
C ILE A 26 -3.45 12.16 4.52
N HIS A 27 -4.18 11.34 5.28
CA HIS A 27 -4.48 11.59 6.68
C HIS A 27 -3.49 10.90 7.65
N LYS A 28 -2.45 10.26 7.11
CA LYS A 28 -1.38 9.57 7.85
C LYS A 28 -1.90 8.55 8.87
N GLY A 29 -2.91 7.78 8.49
CA GLY A 29 -3.52 6.78 9.34
C GLY A 29 -4.05 5.60 8.54
N GLU A 30 -4.83 4.75 9.19
CA GLU A 30 -5.41 3.58 8.52
C GLU A 30 -6.46 3.99 7.48
N ILE A 31 -6.54 3.26 6.36
CA ILE A 31 -7.58 3.48 5.37
C ILE A 31 -8.92 3.09 5.99
N LYS A 32 -9.78 4.07 6.20
CA LYS A 32 -11.16 3.88 6.63
C LYS A 32 -12.08 3.99 5.42
N GLY A 33 -13.01 3.03 5.30
CA GLY A 33 -14.03 3.00 4.25
C GLY A 33 -13.50 2.54 2.89
N GLU A 34 -13.89 3.25 1.83
CA GLU A 34 -13.54 2.91 0.45
C GLU A 34 -12.07 3.22 0.15
N ILE A 35 -11.41 2.27 -0.51
CA ILE A 35 -10.03 2.38 -0.94
C ILE A 35 -10.02 2.99 -2.34
N TYR A 36 -9.49 4.20 -2.46
CA TYR A 36 -9.13 4.78 -3.74
C TYR A 36 -7.71 4.35 -4.11
N GLU A 37 -7.58 3.65 -5.24
CA GLU A 37 -6.28 3.36 -5.83
C GLU A 37 -5.93 4.42 -6.88
N CYS A 38 -4.83 5.13 -6.67
CA CYS A 38 -4.36 6.12 -7.64
C CYS A 38 -3.95 5.44 -8.95
N PRO A 39 -4.51 5.83 -10.11
CA PRO A 39 -4.23 5.16 -11.39
C PRO A 39 -2.76 5.31 -11.84
N SER A 40 -2.07 6.37 -11.41
CA SER A 40 -0.67 6.61 -11.80
C SER A 40 0.35 5.84 -10.97
N CYS A 41 0.12 5.68 -9.66
CA CYS A 41 1.11 5.06 -8.75
C CYS A 41 0.62 3.79 -8.06
N LYS A 42 -0.61 3.36 -8.38
CA LYS A 42 -1.31 2.20 -7.79
C LYS A 42 -1.30 2.21 -6.27
N ARG A 43 -1.23 3.39 -5.67
CA ARG A 43 -1.22 3.51 -4.22
C ARG A 43 -2.65 3.67 -3.72
N LYS A 44 -2.95 2.88 -2.70
CA LYS A 44 -4.21 2.85 -1.98
C LYS A 44 -4.27 4.01 -0.98
N TYR A 45 -5.38 4.73 -0.99
CA TYR A 45 -5.71 5.85 -0.09
C TYR A 45 -7.18 5.73 0.32
N CYS A 46 -7.62 6.49 1.31
CA CYS A 46 -9.06 6.69 1.53
C CYS A 46 -9.68 7.46 0.36
N LEU A 47 -10.84 7.01 -0.12
CA LEU A 47 -11.64 7.73 -1.11
C LEU A 47 -11.99 9.14 -0.63
N GLU A 48 -12.40 9.28 0.63
CA GLU A 48 -12.69 10.59 1.24
C GLU A 48 -11.46 11.52 1.25
N CYS A 49 -10.27 10.97 1.49
CA CYS A 49 -9.05 11.75 1.46
C CYS A 49 -8.70 12.18 0.04
N ALA A 50 -8.86 11.28 -0.93
CA ALA A 50 -8.66 11.57 -2.34
C ALA A 50 -9.61 12.66 -2.86
N LEU A 51 -10.88 12.63 -2.41
CA LEU A 51 -11.88 13.67 -2.67
C LEU A 51 -11.46 15.02 -2.06
N LYS A 52 -11.06 15.05 -0.79
CA LYS A 52 -10.61 16.29 -0.12
C LYS A 52 -9.41 16.93 -0.81
N ILE A 53 -8.41 16.15 -1.20
CA ILE A 53 -7.25 16.72 -1.90
C ILE A 53 -7.58 17.15 -3.33
N LYS A 54 -8.52 16.47 -4.02
CA LYS A 54 -9.05 16.93 -5.31
C LYS A 54 -9.75 18.29 -5.16
N ASP A 55 -10.57 18.44 -4.12
CA ASP A 55 -11.29 19.68 -3.80
C ASP A 55 -10.33 20.83 -3.43
N GLU A 56 -9.29 20.55 -2.65
CA GLU A 56 -8.19 21.49 -2.37
C GLU A 56 -7.29 21.79 -3.59
N GLY A 57 -7.46 21.10 -4.73
CA GLY A 57 -6.57 21.21 -5.89
C GLY A 57 -5.17 20.62 -5.66
N LYS A 58 -5.00 19.78 -4.63
CA LYS A 58 -3.77 19.07 -4.31
C LYS A 58 -3.63 17.79 -5.13
N LYS A 59 -2.38 17.42 -5.38
CA LYS A 59 -2.01 16.23 -6.16
C LYS A 59 -1.71 15.05 -5.24
N CYS A 60 -1.67 13.84 -5.80
CA CYS A 60 -1.32 12.63 -5.08
C CYS A 60 0.04 12.79 -4.35
N PRO A 61 0.12 12.51 -3.04
CA PRO A 61 1.34 12.76 -2.25
C PRO A 61 2.52 11.86 -2.65
N LYS A 62 2.29 10.81 -3.44
CA LYS A 62 3.36 9.90 -3.87
C LYS A 62 3.89 10.20 -5.26
N CYS A 63 3.01 10.42 -6.25
CA CYS A 63 3.41 10.66 -7.64
C CYS A 63 3.20 12.10 -8.11
N GLN A 64 2.66 12.98 -7.26
CA GLN A 64 2.33 14.35 -7.61
C GLN A 64 1.44 14.46 -8.87
N GLN A 65 0.66 13.42 -9.16
CA GLN A 65 -0.33 13.41 -10.24
C GLN A 65 -1.69 13.88 -9.73
N ILE A 66 -2.47 14.47 -10.63
CA ILE A 66 -3.82 14.95 -10.32
C ILE A 66 -4.69 13.72 -10.01
N ILE A 67 -5.41 13.78 -8.90
CA ILE A 67 -6.38 12.74 -8.56
C ILE A 67 -7.61 12.96 -9.43
N PHE A 68 -7.72 12.14 -10.48
CA PHE A 68 -8.95 11.98 -11.22
C PHE A 68 -9.79 10.92 -10.51
N LEU A 69 -10.89 11.37 -9.92
CA LEU A 69 -11.87 10.57 -9.18
C LEU A 69 -13.25 10.86 -9.78
#